data_AF-A0A654CFG0-F1
#
_entry.id   AF-A0A654CFG0-F1
#
_cell.length_a   1.000
_cell.length_b   1.000
_cell.length_c   1.000
_cell.angle_alpha   90.00
_cell.angle_beta   90.00
_cell.angle_gamma   90.00
#
_symmetry.space_group_name_H-M   'P 1'
#
loop_
_entity.id
_entity.type
_entity.pdbx_description
1 polymer ?
#
loop_
_entity_poly.entity_id
_entity_poly.type
_entity_poly.pdbx_seq_one_letter_code
_entity_poly.pdbx_strand_id
1 'polypeptide(L)'
;MATNIWFLFPIELYLIIQVRRIRLDLNIVAEELSNFLKKGEKYIGHIESRAHNSKYNDEILSEIAIYFSQIAKMRQQELKDSGDSSIIKTDYRIYDFYPAEILSNDKVLKEVPPIPPGAGPAPTLNALMEDQTFFRKAKTLNEIVIKANEVQNQNWEAKDFTRPLERAVKGNGKRLKIVLKGDLNTYILVSKHKKD
;
A
#
# COMPACT_ATOMS: atom_id res chain seq x y z
N MET A 1 18.61 -6.07 19.46
CA MET A 1 18.18 -7.32 18.81
C MET A 1 18.88 -7.39 17.46
N ALA A 2 19.56 -8.49 17.14
CA ALA A 2 20.19 -8.66 15.84
C ALA A 2 19.11 -8.66 14.76
N THR A 3 19.17 -7.68 13.85
CA THR A 3 18.32 -7.66 12.67
C THR A 3 18.83 -8.76 11.74
N ASN A 4 18.04 -9.81 11.52
CA ASN A 4 18.40 -10.81 10.51
C ASN A 4 18.51 -10.12 9.14
N ILE A 5 19.62 -10.35 8.46
CA ILE A 5 19.89 -9.85 7.12
C ILE A 5 19.56 -10.96 6.13
N TRP A 6 18.71 -10.67 5.15
CA TRP A 6 18.30 -11.63 4.13
C TRP A 6 18.77 -11.19 2.75
N PHE A 7 19.12 -12.17 1.92
CA PHE A 7 19.55 -11.95 0.54
C PHE A 7 18.61 -12.71 -0.40
N LEU A 8 18.08 -12.01 -1.41
CA LEU A 8 17.16 -12.54 -2.42
C LEU A 8 17.76 -12.40 -3.81
N PHE A 9 17.28 -13.21 -4.76
CA PHE A 9 17.53 -12.90 -6.16
C PHE A 9 16.81 -11.59 -6.54
N PRO A 10 17.40 -10.77 -7.44
CA PRO A 10 16.78 -9.52 -7.89
C PRO A 10 15.34 -9.67 -8.38
N ILE A 11 15.01 -10.77 -9.05
CA ILE A 11 13.64 -11.08 -9.48
C ILE A 11 12.67 -11.25 -8.29
N GLU A 12 13.10 -11.93 -7.23
CA GLU A 12 12.27 -12.16 -6.04
C GLU A 12 12.01 -10.84 -5.31
N LEU A 13 13.04 -9.99 -5.18
CA LEU A 13 12.90 -8.66 -4.58
C LEU A 13 12.00 -7.76 -5.44
N TYR A 14 12.18 -7.78 -6.75
CA TYR A 14 11.37 -7.01 -7.69
C TYR A 14 9.89 -7.38 -7.58
N LEU A 15 9.56 -8.67 -7.57
CA LEU A 15 8.19 -9.17 -7.40
C LEU A 15 7.55 -8.64 -6.10
N ILE A 16 8.30 -8.66 -4.99
CA ILE A 16 7.81 -8.13 -3.71
C ILE A 16 7.49 -6.63 -3.81
N ILE A 17 8.38 -5.86 -4.41
CA ILE A 17 8.21 -4.41 -4.56
C ILE A 17 7.03 -4.09 -5.49
N GLN A 18 6.89 -4.78 -6.63
CA GLN A 18 5.78 -4.54 -7.56
C GLN A 18 4.43 -4.91 -6.96
N VAL A 19 4.32 -6.07 -6.29
CA VAL A 19 3.09 -6.46 -5.60
C VAL A 19 2.72 -5.42 -4.56
N ARG A 20 3.66 -5.01 -3.70
CA ARG A 20 3.42 -3.97 -2.67
C ARG A 20 2.98 -2.65 -3.30
N ARG A 21 3.61 -2.23 -4.40
CA ARG A 21 3.26 -0.99 -5.11
C ARG A 21 1.82 -1.01 -5.61
N ILE A 22 1.42 -2.06 -6.34
CA ILE A 22 0.06 -2.19 -6.87
C ILE A 22 -0.95 -2.30 -5.72
N ARG A 23 -0.62 -3.07 -4.67
CA ARG A 23 -1.46 -3.21 -3.47
C ARG A 23 -1.76 -1.86 -2.83
N LEU A 24 -0.74 -1.04 -2.62
CA LEU A 24 -0.87 0.29 -2.04
C LEU A 24 -1.65 1.25 -2.94
N ASP A 25 -1.46 1.15 -4.26
CA ASP A 25 -2.18 1.97 -5.25
C ASP A 25 -3.68 1.67 -5.23
N LEU A 26 -4.04 0.39 -5.11
CA LEU A 26 -5.44 -0.07 -4.99
C LEU A 26 -6.04 0.12 -3.59
N ASN A 27 -5.27 0.69 -2.65
CA ASN A 27 -5.64 0.85 -1.23
C ASN A 27 -6.03 -0.48 -0.56
N ILE A 28 -5.30 -1.55 -0.87
CA ILE A 28 -5.45 -2.86 -0.24
C ILE A 28 -4.47 -2.94 0.93
N VAL A 29 -4.90 -3.43 2.09
CA VAL A 29 -3.97 -3.65 3.21
C VAL A 29 -3.36 -5.06 3.18
N ALA A 30 -2.13 -5.22 3.69
CA ALA A 30 -1.42 -6.51 3.68
C ALA A 30 -2.24 -7.65 4.32
N GLU A 31 -2.96 -7.35 5.41
CA GLU A 31 -3.82 -8.32 6.10
C GLU A 31 -5.05 -8.72 5.25
N GLU A 32 -5.67 -7.77 4.57
CA GLU A 32 -6.80 -8.02 3.67
C GLU A 32 -6.39 -8.98 2.55
N LEU A 33 -5.23 -8.73 1.93
CA LEU A 33 -4.68 -9.62 0.93
C LEU A 33 -4.32 -11.00 1.51
N SER A 34 -3.78 -11.05 2.73
CA SER A 34 -3.48 -12.32 3.42
C SER A 34 -4.76 -13.14 3.67
N ASN A 35 -5.84 -12.48 4.07
CA ASN A 35 -7.15 -13.10 4.30
C ASN A 35 -7.76 -13.62 3.01
N PHE A 36 -7.67 -12.87 1.91
CA PHE A 36 -8.11 -13.33 0.59
C PHE A 36 -7.41 -14.63 0.18
N LEU A 37 -6.08 -14.70 0.37
CA LEU A 37 -5.25 -15.89 0.07
C LEU A 37 -5.45 -17.03 1.07
N LYS A 38 -6.35 -16.88 2.06
CA LYS A 38 -6.58 -17.84 3.15
C LYS A 38 -5.28 -18.24 3.87
N LYS A 39 -4.38 -17.27 4.03
CA LYS A 39 -3.13 -17.42 4.81
C LYS A 39 -3.28 -16.71 6.15
N GLY A 40 -2.31 -16.88 7.05
CA GLY A 40 -2.28 -16.13 8.31
C GLY A 40 -2.21 -14.62 8.07
N GLU A 41 -2.81 -13.82 8.96
CA GLU A 41 -2.95 -12.34 8.85
C GLU A 41 -1.64 -11.61 8.49
N LYS A 42 -0.50 -12.16 8.90
CA LYS A 42 0.83 -11.58 8.70
C LYS A 42 1.56 -12.10 7.45
N TYR A 43 0.93 -12.94 6.63
CA TYR A 43 1.58 -13.60 5.50
C TYR A 43 2.19 -12.60 4.51
N ILE A 44 1.39 -11.67 4.00
CA ILE A 44 1.87 -10.60 3.10
C ILE A 44 2.84 -9.68 3.83
N GLY A 45 2.54 -9.33 5.09
CA GLY A 45 3.43 -8.49 5.90
C GLY A 45 4.82 -9.10 6.11
N HIS A 46 4.94 -10.43 6.24
CA HIS A 46 6.23 -11.11 6.33
C HIS A 46 6.98 -11.08 4.99
N ILE A 47 6.29 -11.30 3.87
CA ILE A 47 6.90 -11.25 2.53
C ILE A 47 7.42 -9.84 2.23
N GLU A 48 6.61 -8.82 2.48
CA GLU A 48 6.96 -7.42 2.22
C GLU A 48 7.87 -6.80 3.29
N SER A 49 8.25 -7.56 4.32
CA SER A 49 9.18 -7.12 5.36
C SER A 49 10.61 -7.58 5.08
N ARG A 50 11.57 -6.71 5.39
CA ARG A 50 12.99 -7.07 5.44
C ARG A 50 13.34 -8.06 6.54
N ALA A 51 12.45 -8.32 7.51
CA ALA A 51 12.74 -9.16 8.67
C ALA A 51 12.62 -10.66 8.39
N HIS A 52 11.99 -11.07 7.28
CA HIS A 52 11.75 -12.47 6.94
C HIS A 52 12.27 -12.80 5.55
N ASN A 53 12.69 -14.05 5.34
CA ASN A 53 13.12 -14.57 4.03
C ASN A 53 11.95 -15.00 3.12
N SER A 54 10.72 -14.63 3.48
CA SER A 54 9.54 -15.02 2.72
C SER A 54 9.50 -14.33 1.35
N LYS A 55 8.98 -15.05 0.35
CA LYS A 55 8.88 -14.64 -1.05
C LYS A 55 7.58 -15.15 -1.66
N TYR A 56 7.18 -14.54 -2.78
CA TYR A 56 6.06 -15.02 -3.59
C TYR A 56 6.46 -16.21 -4.45
N ASN A 57 5.49 -17.07 -4.77
CA ASN A 57 5.57 -18.08 -5.81
C ASN A 57 4.49 -17.80 -6.86
N ASP A 58 4.55 -18.48 -8.01
CA ASP A 58 3.64 -18.19 -9.13
C ASP A 58 2.16 -18.48 -8.86
N GLU A 59 1.88 -19.47 -8.02
CA GLU A 59 0.52 -19.79 -7.58
C GLU A 59 -0.07 -18.59 -6.82
N ILE A 60 0.66 -18.10 -5.82
CA ILE A 60 0.25 -16.93 -5.02
C ILE A 60 0.18 -15.67 -5.88
N LEU A 61 1.14 -15.46 -6.79
CA LEU A 61 1.08 -14.32 -7.70
C LEU A 61 -0.17 -14.38 -8.60
N SER A 62 -0.53 -15.56 -9.10
CA SER A 62 -1.74 -15.72 -9.92
C SER A 62 -3.01 -15.38 -9.13
N GLU A 63 -3.11 -15.82 -7.87
CA GLU A 63 -4.22 -15.46 -6.99
C GLU A 63 -4.27 -13.95 -6.69
N ILE A 64 -3.10 -13.32 -6.44
CA ILE A 64 -2.99 -11.88 -6.22
C ILE A 64 -3.46 -11.09 -7.45
N ALA A 65 -3.10 -11.52 -8.67
CA ALA A 65 -3.55 -10.88 -9.91
C ALA A 65 -5.08 -10.89 -10.05
N ILE A 66 -5.72 -12.02 -9.72
CA ILE A 66 -7.19 -12.14 -9.73
C ILE A 66 -7.80 -11.14 -8.74
N TYR A 67 -7.28 -11.09 -7.52
CA TYR A 67 -7.79 -10.19 -6.50
C TYR A 67 -7.61 -8.72 -6.84
N PHE A 68 -6.43 -8.33 -7.33
CA PHE A 68 -6.17 -6.97 -7.78
C PHE A 68 -7.10 -6.55 -8.91
N SER A 69 -7.40 -7.46 -9.84
CA SER A 69 -8.38 -7.20 -10.91
C SER A 69 -9.78 -6.95 -10.35
N GLN A 70 -10.22 -7.74 -9.37
CA GLN A 70 -11.53 -7.57 -8.72
C GLN A 70 -11.63 -6.20 -8.03
N ILE A 71 -10.64 -5.87 -7.20
CA ILE A 71 -10.60 -4.59 -6.49
C ILE A 71 -10.50 -3.42 -7.46
N ALA A 72 -9.66 -3.52 -8.49
CA ALA A 72 -9.50 -2.44 -9.47
C ALA A 72 -10.79 -2.17 -10.27
N LYS A 73 -11.56 -3.21 -10.61
CA LYS A 73 -12.89 -3.04 -11.23
C LYS A 73 -13.85 -2.30 -10.30
N MET A 74 -13.87 -2.66 -9.01
CA MET A 74 -14.66 -1.93 -8.01
C MET A 74 -14.22 -0.47 -7.90
N ARG A 75 -12.90 -0.20 -7.84
CA ARG A 75 -12.35 1.16 -7.81
C ARG A 75 -12.72 1.97 -9.05
N GLN A 76 -12.68 1.36 -10.23
CA GLN A 76 -13.08 2.02 -11.48
C GLN A 76 -14.56 2.38 -11.48
N GLN A 77 -15.41 1.55 -10.87
CA GLN A 77 -16.84 1.87 -10.71
C GLN A 77 -17.04 3.01 -9.71
N GLU A 78 -16.37 2.99 -8.56
CA GLU A 78 -16.40 4.10 -7.59
C GLU A 78 -15.98 5.45 -8.22
N LEU A 79 -14.99 5.43 -9.13
CA LEU A 79 -14.59 6.61 -9.91
C LEU A 79 -15.77 7.15 -10.74
N LYS A 80 -16.40 6.27 -11.53
CA LYS A 80 -17.54 6.62 -12.38
C LYS A 80 -18.72 7.15 -11.57
N ASP A 81 -19.05 6.49 -10.46
CA ASP A 81 -20.16 6.88 -9.59
C ASP A 81 -19.92 8.26 -8.93
N SER A 82 -18.65 8.63 -8.73
CA SER A 82 -18.26 9.96 -8.23
C SER A 82 -18.18 11.04 -9.30
N GLY A 83 -18.49 10.72 -10.58
CA GLY A 83 -18.37 11.65 -11.70
C GLY A 83 -16.94 11.88 -12.18
N ASP A 84 -15.99 11.02 -11.78
CA ASP A 84 -14.59 11.13 -12.18
C ASP A 84 -14.31 10.29 -13.44
N SER A 85 -13.72 10.95 -14.45
CA SER A 85 -13.39 10.37 -15.75
C SER A 85 -12.04 9.64 -15.81
N SER A 86 -11.31 9.55 -14.69
CA SER A 86 -10.04 8.84 -14.60
C SER A 86 -10.22 7.36 -14.93
N ILE A 87 -9.31 6.85 -15.74
CA ILE A 87 -9.24 5.44 -16.14
C ILE A 87 -8.05 4.81 -15.44
N ILE A 88 -8.30 3.74 -14.69
CA ILE A 88 -7.27 2.91 -14.05
C ILE A 88 -7.23 1.52 -14.69
N LYS A 89 -6.09 0.84 -14.57
CA LYS A 89 -5.95 -0.55 -15.00
C LYS A 89 -6.86 -1.46 -14.16
N THR A 90 -7.71 -2.24 -14.82
CA THR A 90 -8.71 -3.13 -14.17
C THR A 90 -8.40 -4.62 -14.28
N ASP A 91 -7.48 -4.99 -15.15
CA ASP A 91 -7.16 -6.39 -15.44
C ASP A 91 -5.67 -6.61 -15.23
N TYR A 92 -5.35 -7.31 -14.14
CA TYR A 92 -4.01 -7.70 -13.75
C TYR A 92 -3.79 -9.18 -14.10
N ARG A 93 -2.60 -9.49 -14.59
CA ARG A 93 -2.10 -10.83 -14.88
C ARG A 93 -0.81 -11.04 -14.10
N ILE A 94 -0.40 -12.30 -13.95
CA ILE A 94 0.88 -12.63 -13.29
C ILE A 94 2.06 -11.84 -13.88
N TYR A 95 2.09 -11.68 -15.21
CA TYR A 95 3.15 -10.95 -15.92
C TYR A 95 3.26 -9.48 -15.54
N ASP A 96 2.21 -8.89 -14.97
CA ASP A 96 2.26 -7.49 -14.51
C ASP A 96 3.15 -7.30 -13.28
N PHE A 97 3.52 -8.39 -12.60
CA PHE A 97 4.46 -8.36 -11.48
C PHE A 97 5.91 -8.58 -11.93
N TYR A 98 6.11 -9.15 -13.12
CA TYR A 98 7.43 -9.51 -13.62
C TYR A 98 8.11 -8.31 -14.30
N PRO A 99 9.45 -8.21 -14.25
CA PRO A 99 10.20 -7.17 -14.93
C PRO A 99 10.16 -7.42 -16.45
N ALA A 100 10.18 -6.34 -17.22
CA ALA A 100 10.32 -6.43 -18.67
C ALA A 100 11.77 -6.80 -19.08
N GLU A 101 12.74 -6.47 -18.22
CA GLU A 101 14.16 -6.69 -18.45
C GLU A 101 14.66 -7.91 -17.67
N ILE A 102 15.69 -8.57 -18.21
CA ILE A 102 16.39 -9.65 -17.50
C ILE A 102 17.21 -9.03 -16.38
N LEU A 103 16.96 -9.47 -15.15
CA LEU A 103 17.73 -9.05 -13.98
C LEU A 103 18.93 -9.98 -13.74
N SER A 104 19.93 -9.49 -13.01
CA SER A 104 21.07 -10.31 -12.58
C SER A 104 20.63 -11.51 -11.73
N ASN A 105 21.45 -12.56 -11.74
CA ASN A 105 21.33 -13.72 -10.85
C ASN A 105 22.15 -13.58 -9.57
N ASP A 106 22.83 -12.46 -9.35
CA ASP A 106 23.55 -12.22 -8.11
C ASP A 106 22.58 -11.78 -7.01
N LYS A 107 22.63 -12.46 -5.86
CA LYS A 107 21.75 -12.12 -4.74
C LYS A 107 22.05 -10.72 -4.20
N VAL A 108 20.98 -10.00 -3.90
CA VAL A 108 21.01 -8.64 -3.33
C VAL A 108 20.37 -8.64 -1.95
N LEU A 109 20.72 -7.63 -1.15
CA LEU A 109 20.12 -7.40 0.15
C LEU A 109 18.60 -7.21 0.00
N LYS A 110 17.81 -7.89 0.83
CA LYS A 110 16.36 -7.72 0.88
C LYS A 110 16.02 -6.39 1.53
N GLU A 111 15.91 -5.35 0.71
CA GLU A 111 15.39 -4.04 1.11
C GLU A 111 14.06 -3.76 0.42
N VAL A 112 12.97 -3.94 1.15
CA VAL A 112 11.64 -3.56 0.68
C VAL A 112 11.33 -2.19 1.27
N PRO A 113 11.29 -1.12 0.47
CA PRO A 113 11.04 0.22 0.98
C PRO A 113 9.61 0.29 1.54
N PRO A 114 9.40 0.85 2.75
CA PRO A 114 8.07 0.96 3.36
C PRO A 114 7.07 1.68 2.45
N ILE A 115 7.55 2.68 1.71
CA ILE A 115 6.83 3.36 0.64
C ILE A 115 7.62 3.16 -0.66
N PRO A 116 7.06 2.51 -1.69
CA PRO A 116 7.75 2.35 -2.97
C PRO A 116 8.15 3.71 -3.56
N PRO A 117 9.40 3.87 -4.04
CA PRO A 117 9.84 5.10 -4.70
C PRO A 117 8.98 5.44 -5.92
N GLY A 118 8.68 6.72 -6.11
CA GLY A 118 7.87 7.19 -7.24
C GLY A 118 6.39 6.81 -7.14
N ALA A 119 5.92 6.41 -5.96
CA ALA A 119 4.51 6.22 -5.70
C ALA A 119 3.79 7.58 -5.63
N GLY A 120 2.56 7.67 -6.13
CA GLY A 120 1.76 8.89 -6.04
C GLY A 120 1.27 9.23 -4.62
N PRO A 121 0.48 10.31 -4.47
CA PRO A 121 -0.06 10.74 -3.18
C PRO A 121 -0.88 9.65 -2.46
N ALA A 122 -1.75 8.95 -3.19
CA ALA A 122 -2.61 7.90 -2.64
C ALA A 122 -1.83 6.69 -2.08
N PRO A 123 -0.97 5.99 -2.84
CA PRO A 123 -0.18 4.89 -2.31
C PRO A 123 0.78 5.33 -1.18
N THR A 124 1.29 6.56 -1.24
CA THR A 124 2.12 7.13 -0.16
C THR A 124 1.33 7.30 1.13
N LEU A 125 0.12 7.88 1.07
CA LEU A 125 -0.77 7.97 2.23
C LEU A 125 -1.11 6.59 2.79
N ASN A 126 -1.41 5.62 1.92
CA ASN A 126 -1.76 4.25 2.32
C ASN A 126 -0.61 3.54 3.03
N ALA A 127 0.62 3.77 2.60
CA ALA A 127 1.82 3.25 3.24
C ALA A 127 2.07 3.91 4.61
N LEU A 128 1.88 5.22 4.73
CA LEU A 128 1.96 5.93 6.02
C LEU A 128 0.92 5.44 7.03
N MET A 129 -0.28 5.09 6.56
CA MET A 129 -1.30 4.45 7.39
C MET A 129 -0.93 3.02 7.80
N GLU A 130 -0.24 2.28 6.94
CA GLU A 130 0.16 0.89 7.19
C GLU A 130 1.34 0.78 8.17
N ASP A 131 2.27 1.74 8.16
CA ASP A 131 3.37 1.82 9.12
C ASP A 131 2.88 2.05 10.56
N GLN A 132 1.64 2.53 10.75
CA GLN A 132 0.97 2.73 12.04
C GLN A 132 1.74 3.58 13.07
N THR A 133 2.88 4.19 12.74
CA THR A 133 3.62 5.08 13.65
C THR A 133 3.17 6.54 13.48
N PHE A 134 3.02 6.99 12.24
CA PHE A 134 2.74 8.38 11.91
C PHE A 134 1.37 8.85 12.39
N PHE A 135 0.35 8.00 12.23
CA PHE A 135 -1.03 8.27 12.61
C PHE A 135 -1.42 7.76 14.01
N ARG A 136 -0.45 7.46 14.89
CA ARG A 136 -0.74 7.17 16.33
C ARG A 136 -1.34 8.37 17.05
N LYS A 137 -0.96 9.57 16.62
CA LYS A 137 -1.54 10.85 17.03
C LYS A 137 -2.27 11.44 15.84
N ALA A 138 -3.30 12.23 16.12
CA ALA A 138 -4.05 12.90 15.06
C ALA A 138 -3.14 13.89 14.30
N LYS A 139 -3.24 13.87 12.97
CA LYS A 139 -2.41 14.65 12.03
C LYS A 139 -3.26 15.60 11.21
N THR A 140 -2.79 16.81 11.00
CA THR A 140 -3.38 17.77 10.06
C THR A 140 -3.07 17.38 8.61
N LEU A 141 -3.85 17.87 7.65
CA LEU A 141 -3.55 17.71 6.22
C LEU A 141 -2.14 18.22 5.88
N ASN A 142 -1.73 19.35 6.46
CA ASN A 142 -0.39 19.92 6.22
C ASN A 142 0.73 18.98 6.72
N GLU A 143 0.60 18.40 7.92
CA GLU A 143 1.57 17.41 8.42
C GLU A 143 1.66 16.18 7.51
N ILE A 144 0.54 15.74 6.94
CA ILE A 144 0.49 14.60 6.02
C ILE A 144 1.25 14.93 4.73
N VAL A 145 0.98 16.10 4.14
CA VAL A 145 1.64 16.56 2.91
C VAL A 145 3.15 16.69 3.11
N ILE A 146 3.58 17.36 4.20
CA ILE A 146 5.01 17.50 4.55
C ILE A 146 5.65 16.13 4.67
N LYS A 147 5.04 15.21 5.42
CA LYS A 147 5.62 13.88 5.63
C LYS A 147 5.72 13.08 4.33
N ALA A 148 4.70 13.17 3.47
CA ALA A 148 4.69 12.47 2.20
C ALA A 148 5.76 13.01 1.24
N ASN A 149 5.90 14.34 1.16
CA ASN A 149 6.93 15.00 0.35
C ASN A 149 8.35 14.67 0.84
N GLU A 150 8.58 14.61 2.16
CA GLU A 150 9.86 14.16 2.73
C GLU A 150 10.22 12.73 2.29
N VAL A 151 9.26 11.81 2.35
CA VAL A 151 9.52 10.39 2.06
C VAL A 151 9.69 10.13 0.56
N GLN A 152 8.96 10.87 -0.30
CA GLN A 152 8.99 10.67 -1.74
C GLN A 152 9.91 11.63 -2.50
N ASN A 153 10.49 12.61 -1.81
CA ASN A 153 11.24 13.72 -2.41
C ASN A 153 10.41 14.42 -3.52
N GLN A 154 9.21 14.86 -3.14
CA GLN A 154 8.22 15.50 -4.03
C GLN A 154 7.77 16.86 -3.48
N ASN A 155 6.99 17.61 -4.27
CA ASN A 155 6.43 18.92 -3.90
C ASN A 155 4.91 18.96 -4.07
N TRP A 156 4.20 17.96 -3.56
CA TRP A 156 2.73 17.93 -3.59
C TRP A 156 2.10 18.98 -2.67
N GLU A 157 0.88 19.37 -3.02
CA GLU A 157 0.04 20.31 -2.30
C GLU A 157 -1.14 19.62 -1.62
N ALA A 158 -1.86 20.34 -0.76
CA ALA A 158 -3.05 19.85 -0.06
C ALA A 158 -4.10 19.21 -1.00
N LYS A 159 -4.29 19.77 -2.20
CA LYS A 159 -5.26 19.30 -3.20
C LYS A 159 -4.96 17.88 -3.69
N ASP A 160 -3.69 17.49 -3.71
CA ASP A 160 -3.24 16.16 -4.15
C ASP A 160 -3.64 15.07 -3.14
N PHE A 161 -3.92 15.45 -1.89
CA PHE A 161 -4.31 14.56 -0.81
C PHE A 161 -5.80 14.62 -0.46
N THR A 162 -6.56 15.60 -0.95
CA THR A 162 -8.00 15.74 -0.66
C THR A 162 -8.76 14.45 -0.93
N ARG A 163 -8.59 13.88 -2.12
CA ARG A 163 -9.27 12.65 -2.52
C ARG A 163 -8.72 11.40 -1.83
N PRO A 164 -7.39 11.17 -1.76
CA PRO A 164 -6.84 10.09 -0.95
C PRO A 164 -7.36 10.09 0.49
N LEU A 165 -7.46 11.26 1.12
CA LEU A 165 -7.98 11.38 2.49
C LEU A 165 -9.48 11.11 2.57
N GLU A 166 -10.26 11.62 1.62
CA GLU A 166 -11.70 11.33 1.56
C GLU A 166 -11.95 9.82 1.52
N ARG A 167 -11.22 9.10 0.67
CA ARG A 167 -11.27 7.62 0.60
C ARG A 167 -10.79 6.96 1.89
N ALA A 168 -9.80 7.53 2.55
CA ALA A 168 -9.32 7.01 3.82
C ALA A 168 -10.31 7.23 4.98
N VAL A 169 -11.21 8.22 4.90
CA VAL A 169 -12.20 8.53 5.96
C VAL A 169 -13.63 8.04 5.67
N LYS A 170 -13.97 7.72 4.42
CA LYS A 170 -15.31 7.28 3.97
C LYS A 170 -15.26 5.94 3.22
N GLY A 171 -16.41 5.27 3.14
CA GLY A 171 -16.58 4.02 2.38
C GLY A 171 -16.11 2.75 3.09
N ASN A 172 -16.20 1.61 2.40
CA ASN A 172 -15.92 0.28 2.95
C ASN A 172 -14.43 0.06 3.31
N GLY A 173 -13.53 0.95 2.85
CA GLY A 173 -12.10 0.93 3.13
C GLY A 173 -11.64 2.02 4.11
N LYS A 174 -12.54 2.50 4.97
CA LYS A 174 -12.22 3.55 5.96
C LYS A 174 -11.10 3.10 6.91
N ARG A 175 -10.02 3.88 6.98
CA ARG A 175 -8.84 3.63 7.82
C ARG A 175 -8.53 4.79 8.77
N LEU A 176 -9.02 5.99 8.48
CA LEU A 176 -8.86 7.19 9.30
C LEU A 176 -10.22 7.64 9.85
N LYS A 177 -10.19 8.24 11.05
CA LYS A 177 -11.29 9.05 11.58
C LYS A 177 -10.86 10.52 11.64
N ILE A 178 -11.82 11.41 11.45
CA ILE A 178 -11.64 12.85 11.65
C ILE A 178 -11.82 13.16 13.13
N VAL A 179 -10.91 13.93 13.70
CA VAL A 179 -10.97 14.50 15.04
C VAL A 179 -10.73 16.00 14.93
N LEU A 180 -11.52 16.81 15.61
CA LEU A 180 -11.32 18.26 15.63
C LEU A 180 -10.26 18.60 16.69
N LYS A 181 -9.31 19.47 16.32
CA LYS A 181 -8.36 20.08 17.24
C LYS A 181 -8.44 21.59 17.08
N GLY A 182 -9.30 22.23 17.89
CA GLY A 182 -9.80 23.58 17.60
C GLY A 182 -10.65 23.55 16.33
N ASP A 183 -10.43 24.49 15.43
CA ASP A 183 -11.17 24.60 14.16
C ASP A 183 -10.58 23.77 13.00
N LEU A 184 -9.54 22.98 13.28
CA LEU A 184 -8.84 22.19 12.26
C LEU A 184 -9.26 20.73 12.28
N ASN A 185 -9.55 20.20 11.08
CA ASN A 185 -9.68 18.78 10.85
C ASN A 185 -8.33 18.08 11.03
N THR A 186 -8.29 17.08 11.89
CA THR A 186 -7.15 16.17 12.06
C THR A 186 -7.57 14.72 11.83
N TYR A 187 -6.62 13.89 11.41
CA TYR A 187 -6.85 12.51 10.98
C TYR A 187 -6.05 11.55 11.85
N ILE A 188 -6.69 10.50 12.35
CA ILE A 188 -6.05 9.47 13.19
C ILE A 188 -6.51 8.09 12.74
N LEU A 189 -5.64 7.08 12.87
CA LEU A 189 -6.00 5.71 12.54
C LEU A 189 -7.21 5.23 13.34
N VAL A 190 -8.11 4.52 12.68
CA VAL A 190 -9.19 3.78 13.34
C VAL A 190 -8.54 2.63 14.10
N SER A 191 -8.65 2.63 15.42
CA SER A 191 -8.24 1.49 16.25
C SER A 191 -9.10 0.30 15.86
N LYS A 192 -8.48 -0.83 15.50
CA LYS A 192 -9.20 -2.10 15.44
C LYS A 192 -9.72 -2.37 16.85
N HIS A 193 -11.04 -2.27 17.05
CA HIS A 193 -11.64 -2.94 18.19
C HIS A 193 -11.30 -4.42 18.04
N LYS A 194 -10.60 -4.99 19.02
CA LYS A 194 -10.62 -6.44 19.19
C LYS A 194 -12.10 -6.80 19.30
N LYS A 195 -12.59 -7.62 18.37
CA LYS A 195 -13.83 -8.35 18.64
C LYS A 195 -13.51 -9.25 19.83
N ASP A 196 -14.16 -8.97 20.95
CA ASP A 196 -14.24 -9.90 22.08
C ASP A 196 -14.91 -11.20 21.63
#